data_AF-A0A945DU93-F1
#
_entry.id   AF-A0A945DU93-F1
#
_cell.length_a   1.000
_cell.length_b   1.000
_cell.length_c   1.000
_cell.angle_alpha   90.00
_cell.angle_beta   90.00
_cell.angle_gamma   90.00
#
_symmetry.space_group_name_H-M   'P 1'
#
loop_
_entity.id
_entity.type
_entity.pdbx_description
1 polymer ?
#
loop_
_entity_poly.entity_id
_entity_poly.type
_entity_poly.pdbx_seq_one_letter_code
_entity_poly.pdbx_strand_id
1 'polypeptide(L)'
;MGQYSGNGKPAQYQDFRSKLAETHFYRVATEPEPFLDALLDREWKLVALHESDEIIRPKTGRKHTLNLDRKGKVTGWNDCNRYFGSFKLEKGNWLKFGKGFGSTLMLCMPGSLDFEFFESLKTSKGFEVDGDKLKLYYGDNAEYWMEFREND
;
A
#
# COMPACT_ATOMS: atom_id res chain seq x y z
N MET A 1 -5.16 -27.74 8.41
CA MET A 1 -3.98 -27.33 7.63
C MET A 1 -4.09 -25.84 7.40
N GLY A 2 -3.40 -25.03 8.20
CA GLY A 2 -3.32 -23.58 7.99
C GLY A 2 -1.98 -23.27 7.36
N GLN A 3 -1.99 -22.67 6.18
CA GLN A 3 -0.77 -22.26 5.49
C GLN A 3 -0.17 -21.07 6.22
N TYR A 4 1.10 -21.22 6.58
CA TYR A 4 1.94 -20.18 7.15
C TYR A 4 2.36 -19.22 6.03
N SER A 5 2.18 -17.92 6.22
CA SER A 5 2.95 -16.90 5.50
C SER A 5 3.96 -16.27 6.47
N GLY A 6 5.21 -16.12 6.01
CA GLY A 6 6.46 -16.03 6.80
C GLY A 6 6.57 -14.88 7.81
N ASN A 7 7.66 -14.71 8.59
CA ASN A 7 9.01 -15.26 8.60
C ASN A 7 9.15 -16.43 9.59
N GLY A 8 10.11 -17.34 9.40
CA GLY A 8 10.39 -18.48 10.29
C GLY A 8 10.84 -18.14 11.73
N LYS A 9 10.35 -17.05 12.34
CA LYS A 9 10.43 -16.80 13.78
C LYS A 9 9.04 -17.00 14.39
N PRO A 10 8.89 -17.93 15.36
CA PRO A 10 7.62 -18.14 16.03
C PRO A 10 7.18 -16.86 16.74
N ALA A 11 5.88 -16.57 16.69
CA ALA A 11 5.29 -15.51 17.49
C ALA A 11 5.75 -15.66 18.95
N GLN A 12 6.27 -14.60 19.57
CA GLN A 12 6.60 -14.63 20.99
C GLN A 12 5.30 -14.60 21.79
N TYR A 13 5.03 -15.70 22.48
CA TYR A 13 3.86 -15.86 23.33
C TYR A 13 4.26 -15.55 24.78
N GLN A 14 3.69 -14.49 25.36
CA GLN A 14 3.70 -14.35 26.81
C GLN A 14 2.56 -15.18 27.39
N ASP A 15 2.91 -16.24 28.12
CA ASP A 15 1.95 -17.14 28.73
C ASP A 15 1.40 -16.54 30.04
N PHE A 16 0.18 -16.01 29.99
CA PHE A 16 -0.52 -15.44 31.16
C PHE A 16 -1.44 -16.45 31.87
N ARG A 17 -1.30 -17.76 31.59
CA ARG A 17 -2.14 -18.83 32.15
C ARG A 17 -2.27 -18.84 33.68
N SER A 18 -1.32 -18.26 34.41
CA SER A 18 -1.36 -18.25 35.89
C SER A 18 -2.16 -17.11 36.51
N LYS A 19 -2.70 -16.15 35.73
CA LYS A 19 -3.29 -14.92 36.29
C LYS A 19 -4.79 -14.73 36.12
N LEU A 20 -5.50 -15.47 35.27
CA LEU A 20 -6.94 -15.25 35.05
C LEU A 20 -7.69 -16.58 34.84
N ALA A 21 -8.75 -16.76 35.62
CA ALA A 21 -9.62 -17.93 35.60
C ALA A 21 -10.39 -18.04 34.27
N GLU A 22 -10.42 -19.27 33.77
CA GLU A 22 -11.41 -19.91 32.90
C GLU A 22 -11.97 -19.10 31.70
N THR A 23 -11.60 -19.60 30.51
CA THR A 23 -12.44 -19.64 29.30
C THR A 23 -12.66 -18.37 28.47
N HIS A 24 -11.62 -17.59 28.14
CA HIS A 24 -11.66 -16.80 26.89
C HIS A 24 -10.26 -16.67 26.28
N PHE A 25 -9.98 -17.44 25.23
CA PHE A 25 -8.80 -17.24 24.38
C PHE A 25 -9.06 -16.06 23.44
N TYR A 26 -8.94 -14.83 23.92
CA TYR A 26 -8.67 -13.74 22.99
C TYR A 26 -7.26 -13.97 22.46
N ARG A 27 -7.17 -14.42 21.21
CA ARG A 27 -5.99 -14.12 20.39
C ARG A 27 -5.91 -12.60 20.34
N VAL A 28 -5.18 -12.00 21.26
CA VAL A 28 -4.69 -10.64 21.07
C VAL A 28 -3.69 -10.77 19.94
N ALA A 29 -4.18 -10.69 18.70
CA ALA A 29 -3.35 -10.48 17.54
C ALA A 29 -2.73 -9.10 17.78
N THR A 30 -1.52 -9.08 18.33
CA THR A 30 -0.66 -7.92 18.21
C THR A 30 -0.53 -7.70 16.71
N GLU A 31 -1.20 -6.69 16.17
CA GLU A 31 -1.06 -6.33 14.76
C GLU A 31 0.44 -6.24 14.48
N PRO A 32 0.97 -7.02 13.52
CA PRO A 32 2.40 -7.02 13.27
C PRO A 32 2.83 -5.60 12.93
N GLU A 33 4.00 -5.18 13.41
CA GLU A 33 4.59 -3.94 12.93
C GLU A 33 4.66 -3.99 11.40
N PRO A 34 4.30 -2.90 10.70
CA PRO A 34 4.34 -2.89 9.25
C PRO A 34 5.71 -3.36 8.81
N PHE A 35 5.77 -4.40 7.99
CA PHE A 35 7.03 -4.96 7.53
C PHE A 35 7.65 -3.98 6.53
N LEU A 36 8.34 -2.97 7.07
CA LEU A 36 8.83 -1.80 6.35
C LEU A 36 9.72 -2.19 5.18
N ASP A 37 10.53 -3.24 5.34
CA ASP A 37 11.45 -3.73 4.33
C ASP A 37 10.73 -4.32 3.11
N ALA A 38 9.50 -4.81 3.27
CA ALA A 38 8.71 -5.25 2.13
C ALA A 38 8.04 -4.10 1.39
N LEU A 39 7.88 -2.90 1.96
CA LEU A 39 7.20 -1.79 1.30
C LEU A 39 8.17 -0.73 0.77
N LEU A 40 9.16 -0.37 1.58
CA LEU A 40 10.00 0.81 1.40
C LEU A 40 11.20 0.54 0.49
N ASP A 41 11.69 1.61 -0.14
CA ASP A 41 12.86 1.62 -1.02
C ASP A 41 12.75 0.63 -2.20
N ARG A 42 11.51 0.38 -2.67
CA ARG A 42 11.17 -0.45 -3.83
C ARG A 42 10.40 0.40 -4.85
N GLU A 43 10.61 0.16 -6.13
CA GLU A 43 9.78 0.76 -7.17
C GLU A 43 8.57 -0.14 -7.46
N TRP A 44 7.38 0.36 -7.13
CA TRP A 44 6.11 -0.32 -7.38
C TRP A 44 5.49 0.21 -8.66
N LYS A 45 5.15 -0.66 -9.60
CA LYS A 45 4.49 -0.31 -10.85
C LYS A 45 3.03 -0.71 -10.82
N LEU A 46 2.14 0.23 -11.14
CA LEU A 46 0.70 -0.01 -11.16
C LEU A 46 0.35 -1.08 -12.22
N VAL A 47 -0.47 -2.03 -11.80
CA VAL A 47 -1.05 -3.08 -12.63
C VAL A 47 -2.50 -2.73 -12.98
N ALA A 48 -3.29 -2.35 -11.97
CA ALA A 48 -4.71 -2.04 -12.14
C ALA A 48 -5.25 -1.19 -10.98
N LEU A 49 -6.31 -0.43 -11.24
CA LEU A 49 -7.24 0.06 -10.23
C LEU A 49 -8.45 -0.88 -10.22
N HIS A 50 -8.84 -1.35 -9.04
CA HIS A 50 -10.01 -2.19 -8.84
C HIS A 50 -11.06 -1.36 -8.12
N GLU A 51 -12.12 -1.03 -8.85
CA GLU A 51 -13.28 -0.30 -8.37
C GLU A 51 -14.53 -1.19 -8.44
N SER A 52 -15.67 -0.70 -7.93
CA SER A 52 -16.91 -1.48 -7.68
C SER A 52 -17.17 -2.60 -8.69
N ASP A 53 -17.30 -2.26 -9.97
CA ASP A 53 -17.57 -3.23 -11.05
C ASP A 53 -16.56 -3.09 -12.21
N GLU A 54 -15.45 -2.38 -12.01
CA GLU A 54 -14.50 -2.06 -13.07
C GLU A 54 -13.06 -2.35 -12.65
N ILE A 55 -12.28 -2.91 -13.59
CA ILE A 55 -10.84 -3.06 -13.44
C ILE A 55 -10.14 -2.23 -14.51
N ILE A 56 -9.64 -1.07 -14.09
CA ILE A 56 -9.04 -0.06 -14.96
C ILE A 56 -7.53 -0.33 -15.04
N ARG A 57 -6.97 -0.40 -16.25
CA ARG A 57 -5.56 -0.74 -16.48
C ARG A 57 -4.84 0.34 -17.26
N PRO A 58 -3.57 0.65 -16.92
CA PRO A 58 -2.74 1.50 -17.76
C PRO A 58 -2.59 0.91 -19.17
N LYS A 59 -2.66 1.77 -20.19
CA LYS A 59 -2.30 1.37 -21.56
C LYS A 59 -0.83 0.94 -21.61
N THR A 60 -0.50 0.04 -22.52
CA THR A 60 0.88 -0.42 -22.75
C THR A 60 1.84 0.77 -22.95
N GLY A 61 2.99 0.71 -22.27
CA GLY A 61 4.03 1.75 -22.34
C GLY A 61 3.81 2.97 -21.43
N ARG A 62 2.67 3.07 -20.75
CA ARG A 62 2.40 4.15 -19.77
C ARG A 62 3.06 3.82 -18.43
N LYS A 63 3.60 4.84 -17.76
CA LYS A 63 4.38 4.68 -16.53
C LYS A 63 3.60 5.20 -15.33
N HIS A 64 3.17 4.29 -14.47
CA HIS A 64 2.53 4.64 -13.20
C HIS A 64 3.33 3.92 -12.12
N THR A 65 4.09 4.68 -11.34
CA THR A 65 5.00 4.12 -10.33
C THR A 65 4.81 4.78 -8.97
N LEU A 66 5.23 4.07 -7.93
CA LEU A 66 5.21 4.49 -6.54
C LEU A 66 6.52 4.04 -5.89
N ASN A 67 7.21 4.98 -5.25
CA ASN A 67 8.36 4.70 -4.40
C ASN A 67 8.18 5.43 -3.06
N LEU A 68 8.33 4.69 -1.98
CA LEU A 68 8.21 5.16 -0.60
C LEU A 68 9.57 4.98 0.08
N ASP A 69 10.23 6.08 0.46
CA ASP A 69 11.55 5.99 1.08
C ASP A 69 11.49 5.92 2.61
N ARG A 70 12.58 5.44 3.23
CA ARG A 70 12.72 5.42 4.70
C ARG A 70 12.73 6.80 5.37
N LYS A 71 12.81 7.90 4.59
CA LYS A 71 12.77 9.28 5.09
C LYS A 71 11.34 9.84 5.07
N GLY A 72 10.34 9.03 4.75
CA GLY A 72 8.94 9.44 4.73
C GLY A 72 8.57 10.26 3.49
N LYS A 73 9.31 10.12 2.39
CA LYS A 73 9.01 10.76 1.11
C LYS A 73 8.42 9.76 0.12
N VAL A 74 7.43 10.24 -0.61
CA VAL A 74 6.86 9.54 -1.75
C VAL A 74 7.31 10.21 -3.03
N THR A 75 7.62 9.42 -4.04
CA THR A 75 7.88 9.88 -5.41
C THR A 75 7.33 8.87 -6.41
N GLY A 76 7.04 9.31 -7.63
CA GLY A 76 6.69 8.39 -8.70
C GLY A 76 6.32 9.09 -9.99
N TRP A 77 5.91 8.29 -10.96
CA TRP A 77 5.32 8.75 -12.21
C TRP A 77 3.82 8.49 -12.19
N ASN A 78 3.02 9.44 -12.66
CA ASN A 78 1.60 9.27 -12.96
C ASN A 78 1.40 9.57 -14.47
N ASP A 79 1.77 8.60 -15.29
CA ASP A 79 1.87 8.71 -16.75
C ASP A 79 2.97 9.67 -17.22
N CYS A 80 2.57 10.85 -17.75
CA CYS A 80 3.50 11.83 -18.28
C CYS A 80 4.07 12.76 -17.20
N ASN A 81 3.43 12.79 -16.03
CA ASN A 81 3.82 13.64 -14.92
C ASN A 81 4.63 12.89 -13.86
N ARG A 82 5.44 13.66 -13.13
CA ARG A 82 6.11 13.21 -11.91
C ARG A 82 5.39 13.78 -10.71
N TYR A 83 5.20 12.97 -9.69
CA TYR A 83 4.65 13.41 -8.43
C TYR A 83 5.61 13.14 -7.26
N PHE A 84 5.40 13.90 -6.19
CA PHE A 84 6.21 13.87 -4.99
C PHE A 84 5.37 14.27 -3.77
N GLY A 85 5.86 13.95 -2.58
CA GLY A 85 5.26 14.41 -1.33
C GLY A 85 5.86 13.71 -0.11
N SER A 86 5.13 13.78 0.99
CA SER A 86 5.42 12.99 2.19
C SER A 86 4.36 11.92 2.43
N PHE A 87 4.72 10.89 3.18
CA PHE A 87 3.78 9.89 3.67
C PHE A 87 4.05 9.56 5.14
N LYS A 88 3.07 8.94 5.79
CA LYS A 88 3.19 8.39 7.13
C LYS A 88 2.64 6.97 7.17
N LEU A 89 3.33 6.11 7.89
CA LEU A 89 2.88 4.78 8.24
C LEU A 89 2.41 4.79 9.70
N GLU A 90 1.26 4.19 9.94
CA GLU A 90 0.67 4.01 11.26
C GLU A 90 0.55 2.50 11.55
N LYS A 91 0.20 2.14 12.79
CA LYS A 91 -0.05 0.73 13.17
C LYS A 91 -1.20 0.16 12.32
N GLY A 92 -1.21 -1.16 12.12
CA GLY A 92 -2.24 -1.83 11.32
C GLY A 92 -2.14 -1.59 9.82
N ASN A 93 -0.92 -1.35 9.31
CA ASN A 93 -0.64 -1.07 7.89
C ASN A 93 -1.43 0.12 7.31
N TRP A 94 -1.70 1.13 8.13
CA TRP A 94 -2.28 2.38 7.66
C TRP A 94 -1.22 3.24 6.99
N LEU A 95 -1.55 3.79 5.82
CA LEU A 95 -0.70 4.64 5.00
C LEU A 95 -1.48 5.91 4.67
N LYS A 96 -0.88 7.07 4.93
CA LYS A 96 -1.47 8.37 4.59
C LYS A 96 -0.45 9.23 3.86
N PHE A 97 -0.84 9.76 2.69
CA PHE A 97 -0.07 10.78 2.00
C PHE A 97 -0.36 12.16 2.59
N GLY A 98 0.69 13.00 2.66
CA GLY A 98 0.70 14.18 3.51
C GLY A 98 1.17 15.44 2.81
N LYS A 99 1.92 16.26 3.55
CA LYS A 99 2.35 17.59 3.10
C LYS A 99 3.15 17.51 1.79
N GLY A 100 2.95 18.53 0.95
CA GLY A 100 3.68 18.69 -0.30
C GLY A 100 3.35 17.63 -1.34
N PHE A 101 2.23 16.91 -1.21
CA PHE A 101 1.77 15.95 -2.20
C PHE A 101 1.27 16.68 -3.44
N GLY A 102 2.08 16.66 -4.51
CA GLY A 102 1.86 17.42 -5.74
C GLY A 102 2.44 16.71 -6.96
N SER A 103 2.04 17.16 -8.15
CA SER A 103 2.51 16.62 -9.43
C SER A 103 2.87 17.76 -10.41
N THR A 104 3.67 17.44 -11.42
CA THR A 104 3.89 18.34 -12.56
C THR A 104 2.62 18.49 -13.40
N LEU A 105 2.58 19.49 -14.29
CA LEU A 105 1.39 19.85 -15.07
C LEU A 105 1.61 19.70 -16.59
N MET A 106 2.18 18.58 -17.02
CA MET A 106 2.26 18.22 -18.45
C MET A 106 0.92 17.68 -18.94
N LEU A 107 0.59 17.98 -20.19
CA LEU A 107 -0.59 17.44 -20.85
C LEU A 107 -0.31 16.00 -21.32
N CYS A 108 -0.98 15.03 -20.72
CA CYS A 108 -0.84 13.63 -21.12
C CYS A 108 -1.66 13.31 -22.38
N MET A 109 -1.23 12.29 -23.12
CA MET A 109 -1.96 11.80 -24.29
C MET A 109 -3.34 11.22 -23.90
N PRO A 110 -4.34 11.22 -24.80
CA PRO A 110 -5.69 10.72 -24.52
C PRO A 110 -5.77 9.31 -23.93
N GLY A 111 -6.68 9.13 -22.97
CA GLY A 111 -6.85 7.91 -22.17
C GLY A 111 -5.66 7.65 -21.23
N SER A 112 -5.06 8.73 -20.72
CA SER A 112 -4.15 8.70 -19.58
C SER A 112 -4.91 8.42 -18.29
N LEU A 113 -4.27 7.77 -17.33
CA LEU A 113 -4.77 7.61 -15.97
C LEU A 113 -4.08 8.59 -14.99
N ASP A 114 -3.39 9.62 -15.49
CA ASP A 114 -2.65 10.61 -14.69
C ASP A 114 -3.45 11.15 -13.51
N PHE A 115 -4.67 11.64 -13.77
CA PHE A 115 -5.55 12.21 -12.76
C PHE A 115 -6.11 11.14 -11.82
N GLU A 116 -6.71 10.09 -12.38
CA GLU A 116 -7.36 9.03 -11.61
C GLU A 116 -6.40 8.34 -10.65
N PHE A 117 -5.23 7.92 -11.14
CA PHE A 117 -4.20 7.32 -10.29
C PHE A 117 -3.71 8.27 -9.19
N PHE A 118 -3.50 9.55 -9.51
CA PHE A 118 -2.99 10.51 -8.53
C PHE A 118 -4.02 10.85 -7.43
N GLU A 119 -5.30 10.96 -7.77
CA GLU A 119 -6.37 11.16 -6.78
C GLU A 119 -6.61 9.91 -5.92
N SER A 120 -6.52 8.71 -6.51
CA SER A 120 -6.60 7.45 -5.76
C SER A 120 -5.44 7.30 -4.76
N LEU A 121 -4.24 7.75 -5.12
CA LEU A 121 -3.14 7.86 -4.15
C LEU A 121 -3.49 8.80 -3.00
N LYS A 122 -4.01 10.01 -3.26
CA LYS A 122 -4.36 10.96 -2.18
C LYS A 122 -5.36 10.41 -1.17
N THR A 123 -6.29 9.58 -1.64
CA THR A 123 -7.36 8.99 -0.81
C THR A 123 -6.97 7.63 -0.23
N SER A 124 -5.73 7.18 -0.42
CA SER A 124 -5.25 5.92 0.14
C SER A 124 -5.21 5.95 1.67
N LYS A 125 -5.60 4.83 2.29
CA LYS A 125 -5.74 4.68 3.75
C LYS A 125 -4.89 3.55 4.34
N GLY A 126 -4.59 2.53 3.55
CA GLY A 126 -3.85 1.36 4.03
C GLY A 126 -3.27 0.53 2.90
N PHE A 127 -2.50 -0.47 3.28
CA PHE A 127 -1.78 -1.30 2.31
C PHE A 127 -1.65 -2.76 2.75
N GLU A 128 -1.42 -3.62 1.76
CA GLU A 128 -0.99 -5.01 1.95
C GLU A 128 0.17 -5.31 1.00
N VAL A 129 1.20 -5.97 1.51
CA VAL A 129 2.31 -6.48 0.68
C VAL A 129 2.35 -8.00 0.79
N ASP A 130 2.41 -8.65 -0.36
CA ASP A 130 2.63 -10.09 -0.51
C ASP A 130 3.71 -10.33 -1.56
N GLY A 131 4.96 -10.51 -1.11
CA GLY A 131 6.11 -10.72 -1.99
C GLY A 131 6.38 -9.54 -2.94
N ASP A 132 6.16 -9.79 -4.24
CA ASP A 132 6.30 -8.83 -5.34
C ASP A 132 5.02 -8.03 -5.61
N LYS A 133 3.97 -8.18 -4.80
CA LYS A 133 2.68 -7.52 -4.99
C LYS A 133 2.40 -6.55 -3.85
N LEU A 134 1.88 -5.37 -4.22
CA LEU A 134 1.38 -4.37 -3.29
C LEU A 134 -0.07 -4.05 -3.65
N LYS A 135 -0.93 -3.99 -2.63
CA LYS A 135 -2.25 -3.36 -2.72
C LYS A 135 -2.26 -2.09 -1.89
N LEU A 136 -2.76 -1.01 -2.45
CA LEU A 136 -3.10 0.21 -1.71
C LEU A 136 -4.60 0.41 -1.72
N TYR A 137 -5.21 0.41 -0.55
CA TYR A 137 -6.64 0.64 -0.39
C TYR A 137 -6.95 2.12 -0.35
N TYR A 138 -7.97 2.55 -1.10
CA TYR A 138 -8.39 3.93 -1.24
C TYR A 138 -9.92 4.04 -1.31
N GLY A 139 -10.43 5.27 -1.38
CA GLY A 139 -11.85 5.56 -1.23
C GLY A 139 -12.24 5.84 0.22
N ASP A 140 -13.44 6.40 0.42
CA ASP A 140 -13.88 6.86 1.74
C ASP A 140 -13.96 5.74 2.77
N ASN A 141 -14.29 4.52 2.35
CA ASN A 141 -14.40 3.33 3.19
C ASN A 141 -13.29 2.30 2.94
N ALA A 142 -12.25 2.67 2.18
CA ALA A 142 -11.19 1.75 1.74
C ALA A 142 -11.73 0.54 0.95
N GLU A 143 -12.79 0.77 0.16
CA GLU A 143 -13.50 -0.24 -0.63
C GLU A 143 -12.81 -0.57 -1.96
N TYR A 144 -11.95 0.32 -2.46
CA TYR A 144 -11.22 0.14 -3.71
C TYR A 144 -9.74 -0.10 -3.44
N TRP A 145 -9.04 -0.71 -4.40
CA TRP A 145 -7.59 -0.85 -4.29
C TRP A 145 -6.85 -0.69 -5.61
N MET A 146 -5.68 -0.06 -5.52
CA MET A 146 -4.68 -0.09 -6.57
C MET A 146 -3.80 -1.31 -6.37
N GLU A 147 -3.65 -2.12 -7.42
CA GLU A 147 -2.74 -3.26 -7.47
C GLU A 147 -1.43 -2.85 -8.14
N PHE A 148 -0.32 -3.17 -7.50
CA PHE A 148 1.04 -2.92 -7.98
C PHE A 148 1.88 -4.19 -7.98
N ARG A 149 2.92 -4.19 -8.81
CA ARG A 149 3.99 -5.17 -8.81
C ARG A 149 5.34 -4.47 -8.61
N GLU A 150 6.25 -5.11 -7.89
CA GLU A 150 7.64 -4.65 -7.86
C GLU A 150 8.19 -4.64 -9.30
N ASN A 151 8.84 -3.53 -9.64
CA ASN A 151 9.54 -3.38 -10.90
C ASN A 151 10.97 -3.89 -10.69
N ASP A 152 11.35 -4.94 -11.43
CA ASP A 152 12.71 -5.51 -11.45
C ASP A 152 13.77 -4.49 -11.94
#